data_AF-K0SIT5-F1
#
_entry.id   AF-K0SIT5-F1
#
_cell.length_a   1.000
_cell.length_b   1.000
_cell.length_c   1.000
_cell.angle_alpha   90.00
_cell.angle_beta   90.00
_cell.angle_gamma   90.00
#
_symmetry.space_group_name_H-M   'P 1'
#
loop_
_entity.id
_entity.type
_entity.pdbx_description
1 polymer ?
#
loop_
_entity_poly.entity_id
_entity_poly.type
_entity_poly.pdbx_seq_one_letter_code
_entity_poly.pdbx_strand_id
1 'polypeptide(L)'
;MASCVPVQAAATAANTEEVCANCGKEGSDEVKLKNCTACFLVKYCGVDCQKIHRKQHKKACKERAAELKDEKLYSHGHERAEGDFCPLCLLAIPFPLKVHSSYNACCTKTICKGCYLATERRALSDICSFCRTPISKTSEEALGRIQKRVAAKDPEAISELGVVHFYGALGLEKDATRAFNLWSEAAELGSITALFKISMAYYRGEGVAQDKAKAIRCWESAAMRGCAESRTMLGCVELENWNFDRAVRHFMISAKMGFKKALDGIKEIF
;
A
#
# COMPACT_ATOMS: atom_id res chain seq x y z
N MET A 1 33.54 -19.78 -15.81
CA MET A 1 32.67 -20.76 -15.11
C MET A 1 32.78 -20.52 -13.61
N ALA A 2 31.72 -20.86 -12.87
CA ALA A 2 31.52 -20.74 -11.41
C ALA A 2 31.08 -19.33 -10.95
N SER A 3 29.77 -19.03 -10.79
CA SER A 3 28.74 -19.57 -9.86
C SER A 3 28.72 -18.83 -8.52
N CYS A 4 27.72 -17.97 -8.32
CA CYS A 4 27.17 -17.68 -7.00
C CYS A 4 26.44 -18.96 -6.51
N VAL A 5 26.53 -19.37 -5.24
CA VAL A 5 25.58 -19.19 -4.10
C VAL A 5 25.93 -20.32 -3.07
N PRO A 6 25.63 -20.33 -1.74
CA PRO A 6 25.48 -19.29 -0.68
C PRO A 6 26.25 -19.56 0.66
N VAL A 7 26.32 -18.49 1.48
CA VAL A 7 26.26 -18.39 2.97
C VAL A 7 26.92 -19.46 3.85
N GLN A 8 27.83 -18.99 4.72
CA GLN A 8 27.83 -19.44 6.12
C GLN A 8 28.07 -18.28 7.08
N ALA A 9 27.11 -18.11 7.99
CA ALA A 9 27.28 -17.38 9.22
C ALA A 9 28.45 -18.01 10.00
N ALA A 10 29.53 -17.26 10.19
CA ALA A 10 30.58 -17.60 11.13
C ALA A 10 30.86 -16.35 11.95
N ALA A 11 30.39 -16.40 13.19
CA ALA A 11 30.73 -15.44 14.22
C ALA A 11 32.25 -15.29 14.30
N THR A 12 32.74 -14.10 14.02
CA THR A 12 33.98 -13.60 14.60
C THR A 12 33.68 -12.22 15.15
N ALA A 13 33.68 -12.14 16.48
CA ALA A 13 33.73 -10.89 17.21
C ALA A 13 35.08 -10.23 16.93
N ALA A 14 35.20 -9.57 15.77
CA ALA A 14 36.18 -8.52 15.59
C ALA A 14 35.57 -7.27 16.22
N ASN A 15 36.09 -6.89 17.39
CA ASN A 15 35.88 -5.59 17.99
C ASN A 15 36.40 -4.55 16.99
N THR A 16 35.57 -4.15 16.04
CA THR A 16 35.78 -2.92 15.30
C THR A 16 35.40 -1.84 16.29
N GLU A 17 36.41 -1.26 16.94
CA GLU A 17 36.22 -0.11 17.82
C GLU A 17 35.32 0.89 17.08
N GLU A 18 34.14 1.13 17.65
CA GLU A 18 33.21 2.05 17.03
C GLU A 18 33.83 3.43 17.14
N VAL A 19 34.30 3.98 16.03
CA VAL A 19 34.94 5.30 15.98
C VAL A 19 34.06 6.30 15.26
N CYS A 20 34.16 7.56 15.65
CA CYS A 20 33.54 8.64 14.93
C CYS A 20 34.16 8.76 13.53
N ALA A 21 33.32 8.66 12.49
CA ALA A 21 33.77 8.73 11.10
C ALA A 21 34.43 10.07 10.70
N ASN A 22 34.30 11.12 11.52
CA ASN A 22 34.95 12.40 11.26
C ASN A 22 36.27 12.58 12.03
N CYS A 23 36.25 12.45 13.35
CA CYS A 23 37.39 12.78 14.21
C CYS A 23 38.13 11.56 14.75
N GLY A 24 37.70 10.35 14.41
CA GLY A 24 38.31 9.10 14.88
C GLY A 24 38.05 8.77 16.35
N LYS A 25 37.30 9.60 17.10
CA LYS A 25 37.05 9.39 18.52
C LYS A 25 36.30 8.07 18.75
N GLU A 26 36.88 7.20 19.56
CA GLU A 26 36.28 5.94 20.00
C GLU A 26 35.03 6.19 20.85
N GLY A 27 34.06 5.28 20.72
CA GLY A 27 32.91 5.20 21.60
C GLY A 27 33.31 4.73 23.00
N SER A 28 32.81 5.40 24.02
CA SER A 28 32.98 5.03 25.43
C SER A 28 31.67 5.25 26.19
N ASP A 29 31.62 4.87 27.47
CA ASP A 29 30.46 5.15 28.33
C ASP A 29 30.12 6.66 28.39
N GLU A 30 31.14 7.51 28.20
CA GLU A 30 31.04 8.97 28.18
C GLU A 30 30.75 9.51 26.76
N VAL A 31 31.14 8.79 25.71
CA VAL A 31 31.02 9.21 24.30
C VAL A 31 30.16 8.24 23.52
N LYS A 32 28.85 8.54 23.49
CA LYS A 32 27.89 7.73 22.74
C LYS A 32 27.91 8.10 21.26
N LEU A 33 28.40 7.20 20.43
CA LEU A 33 28.34 7.35 18.98
C LEU A 33 26.93 7.06 18.45
N LYS A 34 26.48 7.88 17.48
CA LYS A 34 25.17 7.74 16.83
C LYS A 34 25.33 7.44 15.36
N ASN A 35 24.55 6.48 14.85
CA ASN A 35 24.48 6.20 13.42
C ASN A 35 24.03 7.44 12.63
N CYS A 36 24.57 7.60 11.42
CA CYS A 36 23.96 8.45 10.41
C CYS A 36 22.51 8.02 10.20
N THR A 37 21.56 8.91 10.46
CA THR A 37 20.12 8.61 10.38
C THR A 37 19.61 8.31 8.97
N ALA A 38 20.40 8.64 7.94
CA ALA A 38 20.04 8.41 6.55
C ALA A 38 20.48 7.04 6.03
N CYS A 39 21.71 6.61 6.34
CA CYS A 39 22.30 5.42 5.73
C CYS A 39 22.71 4.33 6.73
N PHE A 40 22.84 4.65 8.02
CA PHE A 40 23.34 3.75 9.06
C PHE A 40 24.72 3.12 8.81
N LEU A 41 25.51 3.61 7.83
CA LEU A 41 26.85 3.08 7.52
C LEU A 41 27.95 3.58 8.45
N VAL A 42 27.79 4.78 8.99
CA VAL A 42 28.84 5.50 9.72
C VAL A 42 28.27 6.08 11.00
N LYS A 43 29.13 6.21 12.02
CA LYS A 43 28.76 6.72 13.34
C LYS A 43 29.45 8.06 13.65
N TYR A 44 28.81 8.88 14.47
CA TYR A 44 29.31 10.21 14.86
C TYR A 44 29.18 10.45 16.36
N CYS A 45 30.19 11.08 16.97
CA CYS A 45 30.16 11.49 18.37
C CYS A 45 29.33 12.76 18.61
N GLY A 46 28.89 13.43 17.54
CA GLY A 46 28.11 14.67 17.62
C GLY A 46 27.69 15.20 16.25
N VAL A 47 26.78 16.17 16.28
CA VAL A 47 26.19 16.79 15.08
C VAL A 47 27.25 17.52 14.24
N ASP A 48 28.25 18.13 14.87
CA ASP A 48 29.30 18.87 14.15
C ASP A 48 30.21 17.93 13.35
N CYS A 49 30.61 16.81 13.95
CA CYS A 49 31.34 15.76 13.25
C CYS A 49 30.53 15.19 12.08
N GLN A 50 29.22 15.00 12.25
CA GLN A 50 28.34 14.59 11.16
C GLN A 50 28.31 15.62 10.02
N LYS A 51 28.18 16.92 10.35
CA LYS A 51 28.11 18.00 9.35
C LYS A 51 29.39 18.11 8.53
N ILE A 52 30.57 17.98 9.17
CA ILE A 52 31.87 18.08 8.50
C ILE A 52 32.05 16.90 7.53
N HIS A 53 31.84 15.66 8.01
CA HIS A 53 32.04 14.45 7.21
C HIS A 53 30.97 14.25 6.12
N ARG A 54 29.79 14.91 6.23
CA ARG A 54 28.69 14.77 5.26
C ARG A 54 29.13 14.98 3.81
N LYS A 55 30.08 15.88 3.55
CA LYS A 55 30.56 16.16 2.18
C LYS A 55 31.29 14.97 1.57
N GLN A 56 32.11 14.27 2.36
CA GLN A 56 32.89 13.11 1.93
C GLN A 56 32.00 11.87 1.75
N HIS A 57 31.01 11.70 2.62
CA HIS A 57 30.12 10.52 2.62
C HIS A 57 28.85 10.70 1.78
N LYS A 58 28.60 11.88 1.20
CA LYS A 58 27.32 12.24 0.57
C LYS A 58 26.81 11.23 -0.46
N LYS A 59 27.70 10.72 -1.32
CA LYS A 59 27.34 9.80 -2.41
C LYS A 59 26.93 8.43 -1.84
N ALA A 60 27.84 7.76 -1.13
CA ALA A 60 27.57 6.48 -0.48
C ALA A 60 26.36 6.54 0.49
N CYS A 61 26.19 7.66 1.20
CA CYS A 61 25.03 7.89 2.07
C CYS A 61 23.72 7.85 1.30
N LYS A 62 23.66 8.49 0.12
CA LYS A 62 22.45 8.53 -0.70
C LYS A 62 22.14 7.18 -1.32
N GLU A 63 23.17 6.49 -1.82
CA GLU A 63 23.05 5.14 -2.38
C GLU A 63 22.49 4.18 -1.32
N ARG A 64 23.09 4.15 -0.14
CA ARG A 64 22.59 3.31 0.95
C ARG A 64 21.20 3.70 1.44
N ALA A 65 20.89 5.00 1.52
CA ALA A 65 19.55 5.43 1.89
C ALA A 65 18.50 4.96 0.87
N ALA A 66 18.84 4.94 -0.43
CA ALA A 66 17.98 4.40 -1.47
C ALA A 66 17.84 2.87 -1.34
N GLU A 67 18.93 2.15 -1.09
CA GLU A 67 18.89 0.70 -0.83
C GLU A 67 18.00 0.35 0.37
N LEU A 68 18.11 1.07 1.48
CA LEU A 68 17.27 0.85 2.66
C LEU A 68 15.79 1.14 2.37
N LYS A 69 15.51 2.15 1.52
CA LYS A 69 14.15 2.43 1.07
C LYS A 69 13.61 1.25 0.24
N ASP A 70 14.40 0.75 -0.70
CA ASP A 70 14.05 -0.39 -1.55
C ASP A 70 13.87 -1.67 -0.72
N GLU A 71 14.78 -1.95 0.21
CA GLU A 71 14.70 -3.08 1.14
C GLU A 71 13.40 -3.03 1.94
N LYS A 72 13.04 -1.87 2.49
CA LYS A 72 11.75 -1.68 3.18
C LYS A 72 10.56 -1.89 2.25
N LEU A 73 10.60 -1.34 1.03
CA LEU A 73 9.51 -1.42 0.07
C LEU A 73 9.26 -2.86 -0.42
N TYR A 74 10.33 -3.60 -0.71
CA TYR A 74 10.27 -4.96 -1.25
C TYR A 74 10.11 -6.05 -0.18
N SER A 75 10.42 -5.78 1.08
CA SER A 75 10.22 -6.74 2.19
C SER A 75 8.77 -6.81 2.70
N HIS A 76 7.93 -5.83 2.37
CA HIS A 76 6.55 -5.73 2.87
C HIS A 76 5.51 -6.00 1.78
N GLY A 77 4.26 -6.28 2.18
CA GLY A 77 3.10 -6.38 1.28
C GLY A 77 3.14 -7.56 0.32
N HIS A 78 3.58 -8.72 0.83
CA HIS A 78 3.58 -10.01 0.13
C HIS A 78 2.29 -10.81 0.32
N GLU A 79 1.43 -10.35 1.23
CA GLU A 79 0.16 -10.97 1.58
C GLU A 79 -0.98 -10.00 1.27
N ARG A 80 -2.14 -10.57 0.97
CA ARG A 80 -3.36 -9.80 0.68
C ARG A 80 -3.91 -9.17 1.97
N ALA A 81 -4.50 -8.00 1.84
CA ALA A 81 -5.20 -7.36 2.95
C ALA A 81 -6.40 -8.20 3.41
N GLU A 82 -6.80 -8.12 4.69
CA GLU A 82 -7.93 -8.90 5.23
C GLU A 82 -9.24 -8.67 4.47
N GLY A 83 -9.47 -7.44 3.97
CA GLY A 83 -10.65 -7.08 3.18
C GLY A 83 -10.76 -7.79 1.84
N ASP A 84 -9.71 -8.49 1.41
CA ASP A 84 -9.68 -9.25 0.16
C ASP A 84 -10.30 -10.65 0.28
N PHE A 85 -10.60 -11.10 1.49
CA PHE A 85 -11.15 -12.43 1.74
C PHE A 85 -12.66 -12.36 1.97
N CYS A 86 -13.40 -13.27 1.36
CA CYS A 86 -14.83 -13.34 1.57
C CYS A 86 -15.11 -13.79 3.01
N PRO A 87 -15.88 -13.03 3.82
CA PRO A 87 -16.10 -13.38 5.22
C PRO A 87 -17.04 -14.59 5.41
N LEU A 88 -17.64 -15.12 4.34
CA LEU A 88 -18.53 -16.28 4.39
C LEU A 88 -17.80 -17.60 4.09
N CYS A 89 -16.95 -17.63 3.07
CA CYS A 89 -16.20 -18.83 2.70
C CYS A 89 -14.72 -18.78 3.10
N LEU A 90 -14.24 -17.63 3.60
CA LEU A 90 -12.85 -17.37 3.98
C LEU A 90 -11.83 -17.50 2.83
N LEU A 91 -12.33 -17.65 1.60
CA LEU A 91 -11.48 -17.71 0.41
C LEU A 91 -11.17 -16.31 -0.09
N ALA A 92 -9.96 -16.17 -0.64
CA ALA A 92 -9.51 -14.95 -1.28
C ALA A 92 -10.39 -14.63 -2.50
N ILE A 93 -10.95 -13.42 -2.57
CA ILE A 93 -11.81 -12.99 -3.67
C ILE A 93 -10.93 -12.76 -4.91
N PRO A 94 -11.25 -13.33 -6.08
CA PRO A 94 -10.45 -13.11 -7.28
C PRO A 94 -10.34 -11.62 -7.64
N PHE A 95 -9.16 -11.19 -8.09
CA PHE A 95 -8.99 -9.84 -8.63
C PHE A 95 -9.55 -9.73 -10.05
N PRO A 96 -10.08 -8.55 -10.45
CA PRO A 96 -10.30 -7.36 -9.63
C PRO A 96 -11.48 -7.53 -8.65
N LEU A 97 -11.31 -7.13 -7.38
CA LEU A 97 -12.32 -7.33 -6.33
C LEU A 97 -13.71 -6.81 -6.73
N LYS A 98 -13.78 -5.59 -7.27
CA LYS A 98 -15.03 -4.96 -7.72
C LYS A 98 -15.82 -5.77 -8.75
N VAL A 99 -15.18 -6.69 -9.47
CA VAL A 99 -15.82 -7.54 -10.48
C VAL A 99 -16.32 -8.84 -9.86
N HIS A 100 -15.63 -9.38 -8.85
CA HIS A 100 -15.92 -10.70 -8.28
C HIS A 100 -16.56 -10.64 -6.89
N SER A 101 -16.97 -9.46 -6.44
CA SER A 101 -17.62 -9.25 -5.15
C SER A 101 -18.72 -8.19 -5.20
N SER A 102 -19.46 -8.13 -4.09
CA SER A 102 -20.48 -7.12 -3.80
C SER A 102 -20.20 -6.51 -2.43
N TYR A 103 -20.15 -5.18 -2.37
CA TYR A 103 -20.07 -4.43 -1.12
C TYR A 103 -21.45 -4.29 -0.48
N ASN A 104 -21.54 -4.51 0.84
CA ASN A 104 -22.78 -4.42 1.59
C ASN A 104 -22.75 -3.22 2.54
N ALA A 105 -23.43 -2.13 2.17
CA ALA A 105 -23.48 -0.89 2.98
C ALA A 105 -23.98 -1.10 4.42
N CYS A 106 -24.81 -2.11 4.67
CA CYS A 106 -25.34 -2.39 6.00
C CYS A 106 -24.27 -2.87 7.00
N CYS A 107 -23.21 -3.54 6.55
CA CYS A 107 -22.19 -4.15 7.42
C CYS A 107 -20.75 -3.94 6.94
N THR A 108 -20.56 -3.12 5.90
CA THR A 108 -19.26 -2.79 5.29
C THR A 108 -18.45 -4.01 4.87
N LYS A 109 -19.13 -5.15 4.63
CA LYS A 109 -18.50 -6.39 4.18
C LYS A 109 -18.61 -6.55 2.68
N THR A 110 -17.47 -6.91 2.09
CA THR A 110 -17.34 -7.32 0.70
C THR A 110 -17.47 -8.83 0.62
N ILE A 111 -18.45 -9.31 -0.14
CA ILE A 111 -18.78 -10.74 -0.24
C ILE A 111 -18.52 -11.20 -1.67
N CYS A 112 -17.90 -12.36 -1.85
CA CYS A 112 -17.69 -12.89 -3.20
C CYS A 112 -19.02 -13.22 -3.89
N LYS A 113 -19.07 -13.05 -5.20
CA LYS A 113 -20.27 -13.36 -6.01
C LYS A 113 -20.74 -14.81 -5.85
N GLY A 114 -19.83 -15.75 -5.58
CA GLY A 114 -20.18 -17.14 -5.32
C GLY A 114 -21.04 -17.30 -4.05
N CYS A 115 -20.65 -16.70 -2.94
CA CYS A 115 -21.43 -16.74 -1.70
C CYS A 115 -22.72 -15.93 -1.79
N TYR A 116 -22.69 -14.82 -2.54
CA TYR A 116 -23.89 -14.05 -2.83
C TYR A 116 -24.93 -14.91 -3.58
N LEU A 117 -24.54 -15.55 -4.69
CA LEU A 117 -25.41 -16.45 -5.47
C LEU A 117 -25.89 -17.67 -4.65
N ALA A 118 -25.03 -18.24 -3.80
CA ALA A 118 -25.41 -19.35 -2.92
C ALA A 118 -26.50 -18.94 -1.92
N THR A 119 -26.54 -17.67 -1.51
CA THR A 119 -27.58 -17.12 -0.63
C THR A 119 -28.89 -16.90 -1.38
N GLU A 120 -28.84 -16.36 -2.60
CA GLU A 120 -30.02 -16.18 -3.46
C GLU A 120 -30.74 -17.50 -3.75
N ARG A 121 -29.98 -18.59 -4.02
CA ARG A 121 -30.55 -19.93 -4.24
C ARG A 121 -31.29 -20.52 -3.04
N ARG A 122 -31.13 -19.95 -1.84
CA ARG A 122 -31.85 -20.33 -0.62
C ARG A 122 -33.06 -19.43 -0.34
N ALA A 123 -33.50 -18.65 -1.34
CA ALA A 123 -34.57 -17.66 -1.21
C ALA A 123 -34.30 -16.58 -0.15
N LEU A 124 -33.03 -16.21 0.03
CA LEU A 124 -32.58 -15.15 0.94
C LEU A 124 -32.07 -13.91 0.18
N SER A 125 -32.65 -13.63 -0.99
CA SER A 125 -32.24 -12.53 -1.88
C SER A 125 -32.53 -11.15 -1.31
N ASP A 126 -33.53 -11.01 -0.44
CA ASP A 126 -33.93 -9.70 0.11
C ASP A 126 -33.16 -9.32 1.38
N ILE A 127 -32.21 -10.14 1.81
CA ILE A 127 -31.39 -9.90 3.01
C ILE A 127 -29.90 -9.99 2.69
N CYS A 128 -29.10 -9.18 3.38
CA CYS A 128 -27.64 -9.22 3.25
C CYS A 128 -27.11 -10.62 3.59
N SER A 129 -26.25 -11.17 2.73
CA SER A 129 -25.70 -12.52 2.90
C SER A 129 -24.84 -12.68 4.16
N PHE A 130 -24.31 -11.58 4.71
CA PHE A 130 -23.49 -11.60 5.93
C PHE A 130 -24.32 -11.27 7.18
N CYS A 131 -24.82 -10.03 7.32
CA CYS A 131 -25.48 -9.59 8.54
C CYS A 131 -27.01 -9.80 8.56
N ARG A 132 -27.60 -10.40 7.52
CA ARG A 132 -29.04 -10.70 7.40
C ARG A 132 -29.98 -9.50 7.46
N THR A 133 -29.45 -8.27 7.46
CA THR A 133 -30.28 -7.06 7.37
C THR A 133 -30.94 -6.97 5.99
N PRO A 134 -32.21 -6.57 5.88
CA PRO A 134 -32.86 -6.38 4.58
C PRO A 134 -32.04 -5.49 3.64
N ILE A 135 -31.95 -5.87 2.36
CA ILE A 135 -31.22 -5.11 1.33
C ILE A 135 -31.97 -3.81 1.02
N SER A 136 -31.23 -2.73 0.74
CA SER A 136 -31.82 -1.46 0.31
C SER A 136 -32.50 -1.63 -1.05
N LYS A 137 -33.72 -1.11 -1.18
CA LYS A 137 -34.50 -1.12 -2.42
C LYS A 137 -34.37 0.18 -3.20
N THR A 138 -33.95 1.25 -2.53
CA THR A 138 -33.75 2.57 -3.15
C THR A 138 -32.35 3.12 -2.94
N SER A 139 -31.97 4.08 -3.78
CA SER A 139 -30.70 4.81 -3.67
C SER A 139 -30.58 5.54 -2.34
N GLU A 140 -31.67 6.13 -1.86
CA GLU A 140 -31.74 6.88 -0.60
C GLU A 140 -31.50 5.96 0.60
N GLU A 141 -32.10 4.77 0.62
CA GLU A 141 -31.86 3.78 1.66
C GLU A 141 -30.41 3.27 1.65
N ALA A 142 -29.83 3.06 0.46
CA ALA A 142 -28.44 2.66 0.32
C ALA A 142 -27.50 3.75 0.85
N LEU A 143 -27.73 5.01 0.46
CA LEU A 143 -26.96 6.16 0.91
C LEU A 143 -27.07 6.36 2.42
N GLY A 144 -28.28 6.30 2.98
CA GLY A 144 -28.51 6.44 4.42
C GLY A 144 -27.76 5.39 5.24
N ARG A 145 -27.61 4.16 4.72
CA ARG A 145 -26.81 3.12 5.37
C ARG A 145 -25.32 3.40 5.32
N ILE A 146 -24.80 3.89 4.18
CA ILE A 146 -23.41 4.33 4.07
C ILE A 146 -23.16 5.47 5.06
N GLN A 147 -24.02 6.49 5.08
CA GLN A 147 -23.92 7.63 5.99
C GLN A 147 -23.94 7.22 7.46
N LYS A 148 -24.77 6.24 7.84
CA LYS A 148 -24.77 5.68 9.20
C LYS A 148 -23.41 5.07 9.57
N ARG A 149 -22.75 4.39 8.64
CA ARG A 149 -21.41 3.80 8.86
C ARG A 149 -20.30 4.85 8.85
N VAL A 150 -20.44 5.88 8.02
CA VAL A 150 -19.57 7.08 8.02
C VAL A 150 -19.64 7.80 9.37
N ALA A 151 -20.84 8.00 9.92
CA ALA A 151 -21.01 8.58 11.25
C ALA A 151 -20.35 7.74 12.36
N ALA A 152 -20.24 6.43 12.16
CA ALA A 152 -19.50 5.51 13.03
C ALA A 152 -17.99 5.46 12.73
N LYS A 153 -17.47 6.32 11.86
CA LYS A 153 -16.07 6.39 11.41
C LYS A 153 -15.55 5.08 10.82
N ASP A 154 -16.39 4.33 10.12
CA ASP A 154 -15.96 3.16 9.38
C ASP A 154 -15.14 3.59 8.14
N PRO A 155 -13.85 3.24 8.05
CA PRO A 155 -12.97 3.71 6.98
C PRO A 155 -13.39 3.21 5.59
N GLU A 156 -13.94 2.00 5.48
CA GLU A 156 -14.39 1.47 4.19
C GLU A 156 -15.73 2.11 3.77
N ALA A 157 -16.60 2.46 4.71
CA ALA A 157 -17.81 3.23 4.40
C ALA A 157 -17.49 4.66 3.94
N ILE A 158 -16.52 5.32 4.59
CA ILE A 158 -16.05 6.66 4.18
C ILE A 158 -15.45 6.58 2.78
N SER A 159 -14.64 5.55 2.52
CA SER A 159 -14.07 5.30 1.20
C SER A 159 -15.14 5.08 0.13
N GLU A 160 -16.18 4.30 0.45
CA GLU A 160 -17.31 4.05 -0.44
C GLU A 160 -18.13 5.32 -0.69
N LEU A 161 -18.38 6.16 0.33
CA LEU A 161 -19.03 7.45 0.12
C LEU A 161 -18.21 8.34 -0.82
N GLY A 162 -16.87 8.28 -0.73
CA GLY A 162 -15.98 8.93 -1.70
C GLY A 162 -16.19 8.41 -3.12
N VAL A 163 -16.35 7.09 -3.30
CA VAL A 163 -16.69 6.49 -4.61
C VAL A 163 -18.04 6.99 -5.13
N VAL A 164 -19.06 7.08 -4.26
CA VAL A 164 -20.39 7.59 -4.61
C VAL A 164 -20.31 9.03 -5.12
N HIS A 165 -19.61 9.92 -4.41
CA HIS A 165 -19.38 11.29 -4.87
C HIS A 165 -18.56 11.36 -6.16
N PHE A 166 -17.52 10.53 -6.30
CA PHE A 166 -16.66 10.56 -7.49
C PHE A 166 -17.40 10.23 -8.78
N TYR A 167 -18.38 9.32 -8.71
CA TYR A 167 -19.18 8.91 -9.87
C TYR A 167 -20.54 9.60 -9.98
N GLY A 168 -20.98 10.35 -8.96
CA GLY A 168 -22.33 10.90 -8.91
C GLY A 168 -23.40 9.80 -8.84
N ALA A 169 -23.24 8.89 -7.89
CA ALA A 169 -24.14 7.75 -7.69
C ALA A 169 -25.12 7.98 -6.54
N LEU A 170 -26.12 7.09 -6.42
CA LEU A 170 -27.12 7.10 -5.33
C LEU A 170 -27.86 8.45 -5.16
N GLY A 171 -28.11 9.15 -6.27
CA GLY A 171 -28.81 10.44 -6.27
C GLY A 171 -27.93 11.64 -5.91
N LEU A 172 -26.62 11.46 -5.75
CA LEU A 172 -25.67 12.56 -5.55
C LEU A 172 -25.07 13.01 -6.87
N GLU A 173 -24.73 14.30 -6.95
CA GLU A 173 -23.95 14.84 -8.06
C GLU A 173 -22.48 14.43 -7.97
N LYS A 174 -21.82 14.44 -9.13
CA LYS A 174 -20.39 14.15 -9.23
C LYS A 174 -19.57 15.27 -8.58
N ASP A 175 -18.76 14.91 -7.59
CA ASP A 175 -17.82 15.80 -6.92
C ASP A 175 -16.51 15.05 -6.60
N ALA A 176 -15.50 15.24 -7.45
CA ALA A 176 -14.20 14.60 -7.29
C ALA A 176 -13.40 15.19 -6.11
N THR A 177 -13.59 16.47 -5.78
CA THR A 177 -12.89 17.13 -4.67
C THR A 177 -13.41 16.60 -3.34
N ARG A 178 -14.73 16.45 -3.20
CA ARG A 178 -15.35 15.81 -2.05
C ARG A 178 -14.92 14.35 -1.92
N ALA A 179 -14.87 13.61 -3.03
CA ALA A 179 -14.36 12.24 -3.05
C ALA A 179 -12.92 12.14 -2.53
N PHE A 180 -12.03 13.02 -3.01
CA PHE A 180 -10.64 13.07 -2.56
C PHE A 180 -10.51 13.30 -1.05
N ASN A 181 -11.30 14.24 -0.50
CA ASN A 181 -11.30 14.54 0.92
C ASN A 181 -11.79 13.35 1.77
N LEU A 182 -12.86 12.67 1.32
CA LEU A 182 -13.37 11.47 1.99
C LEU A 182 -12.36 10.33 1.94
N TRP A 183 -11.71 10.10 0.80
CA TRP A 183 -10.64 9.10 0.72
C TRP A 183 -9.47 9.44 1.63
N SER A 184 -9.10 10.72 1.75
CA SER A 184 -8.06 11.17 2.67
C SER A 184 -8.41 10.84 4.13
N GLU A 185 -9.64 11.13 4.56
CA GLU A 185 -10.15 10.76 5.88
C GLU A 185 -10.13 9.24 6.10
N ALA A 186 -10.64 8.47 5.13
CA ALA A 186 -10.62 7.01 5.20
C ALA A 186 -9.20 6.43 5.28
N ALA A 187 -8.24 7.02 4.57
CA ALA A 187 -6.84 6.60 4.59
C ALA A 187 -6.16 6.87 5.94
N GLU A 188 -6.48 8.01 6.58
CA GLU A 188 -6.03 8.34 7.94
C GLU A 188 -6.57 7.34 8.97
N LEU A 189 -7.79 6.85 8.77
CA LEU A 189 -8.40 5.77 9.55
C LEU A 189 -7.95 4.36 9.14
N GLY A 190 -7.02 4.26 8.17
CA GLY A 190 -6.38 3.01 7.81
C GLY A 190 -6.98 2.28 6.61
N SER A 191 -7.88 2.85 5.81
CA SER A 191 -8.33 2.20 4.57
C SER A 191 -7.20 2.11 3.54
N ILE A 192 -6.85 0.88 3.17
CA ILE A 192 -5.88 0.60 2.10
C ILE A 192 -6.50 0.93 0.73
N THR A 193 -7.80 0.64 0.56
CA THR A 193 -8.58 0.99 -0.63
C THR A 193 -8.53 2.50 -0.87
N ALA A 194 -8.76 3.29 0.17
CA ALA A 194 -8.72 4.75 0.06
C ALA A 194 -7.34 5.28 -0.32
N LEU A 195 -6.26 4.72 0.26
CA LEU A 195 -4.89 5.06 -0.16
C LEU A 195 -4.68 4.83 -1.66
N PHE A 196 -5.15 3.71 -2.20
CA PHE A 196 -5.07 3.45 -3.65
C PHE A 196 -5.86 4.48 -4.46
N LYS A 197 -7.06 4.88 -4.01
CA LYS A 197 -7.87 5.92 -4.68
C LYS A 197 -7.18 7.29 -4.67
N ILE A 198 -6.60 7.69 -3.54
CA ILE A 198 -5.80 8.92 -3.42
C ILE A 198 -4.63 8.90 -4.39
N SER A 199 -3.91 7.77 -4.50
CA SER A 199 -2.81 7.64 -5.46
C SER A 199 -3.28 7.87 -6.89
N MET A 200 -4.41 7.27 -7.28
CA MET A 200 -4.99 7.46 -8.61
C MET A 200 -5.42 8.91 -8.86
N ALA A 201 -6.04 9.55 -7.87
CA ALA A 201 -6.45 10.94 -7.94
C ALA A 201 -5.25 11.88 -8.13
N TYR A 202 -4.18 11.72 -7.34
CA TYR A 202 -2.93 12.47 -7.53
C TYR A 202 -2.27 12.18 -8.88
N TYR A 203 -2.30 10.93 -9.36
CA TYR A 203 -1.69 10.56 -10.63
C TYR A 203 -2.40 11.23 -11.82
N ARG A 204 -3.72 11.35 -11.75
CA ARG A 204 -4.57 11.87 -12.83
C ARG A 204 -4.96 13.34 -12.68
N GLY A 205 -4.79 13.92 -11.51
CA GLY A 205 -5.29 15.26 -11.20
C GLY A 205 -6.82 15.31 -11.02
N GLU A 206 -7.43 14.25 -10.51
CA GLU A 206 -8.89 14.14 -10.35
C GLU A 206 -9.30 14.61 -8.94
N GLY A 207 -9.97 15.76 -8.83
CA GLY A 207 -10.38 16.32 -7.52
C GLY A 207 -9.24 16.94 -6.69
N VAL A 208 -8.02 16.87 -7.20
CA VAL A 208 -6.81 17.45 -6.61
C VAL A 208 -5.82 17.79 -7.73
N ALA A 209 -4.90 18.74 -7.51
CA ALA A 209 -3.84 19.01 -8.47
C ALA A 209 -2.98 17.74 -8.71
N GLN A 210 -2.60 17.50 -9.96
CA GLN A 210 -1.77 16.37 -10.33
C GLN A 210 -0.40 16.45 -9.64
N ASP A 211 0.01 15.35 -8.98
CA ASP A 211 1.29 15.22 -8.32
C ASP A 211 1.73 13.74 -8.36
N LYS A 212 2.45 13.37 -9.43
CA LYS A 212 2.92 11.99 -9.62
C LYS A 212 3.84 11.51 -8.48
N ALA A 213 4.60 12.41 -7.86
CA ALA A 213 5.49 12.03 -6.76
C ALA A 213 4.69 11.69 -5.49
N LYS A 214 3.61 12.42 -5.20
CA LYS A 214 2.65 12.05 -4.14
C LYS A 214 1.94 10.75 -4.47
N ALA A 215 1.51 10.56 -5.72
CA ALA A 215 0.87 9.32 -6.15
C ALA A 215 1.75 8.10 -5.90
N ILE A 216 3.04 8.16 -6.29
CA ILE A 216 4.02 7.09 -6.07
C ILE A 216 4.18 6.80 -4.57
N ARG A 217 4.32 7.84 -3.72
CA ARG A 217 4.43 7.62 -2.26
C ARG A 217 3.18 6.96 -1.67
N CYS A 218 2.00 7.34 -2.13
CA CYS A 218 0.75 6.72 -1.68
C CYS A 218 0.65 5.27 -2.16
N TRP A 219 1.06 4.97 -3.40
CA TRP A 219 1.16 3.59 -3.89
C TRP A 219 2.21 2.78 -3.12
N GLU A 220 3.38 3.32 -2.80
CA GLU A 220 4.40 2.66 -1.96
C GLU A 220 3.79 2.24 -0.62
N SER A 221 3.08 3.15 0.05
CA SER A 221 2.40 2.90 1.33
C SER A 221 1.31 1.80 1.21
N ALA A 222 0.41 1.93 0.24
CA ALA A 222 -0.66 0.94 0.03
C ALA A 222 -0.10 -0.43 -0.38
N ALA A 223 0.92 -0.46 -1.25
CA ALA A 223 1.57 -1.67 -1.71
C ALA A 223 2.21 -2.41 -0.54
N MET A 224 2.96 -1.71 0.34
CA MET A 224 3.54 -2.29 1.56
C MET A 224 2.49 -2.89 2.50
N ARG A 225 1.24 -2.44 2.42
CA ARG A 225 0.10 -2.94 3.20
C ARG A 225 -0.70 -4.03 2.47
N GLY A 226 -0.19 -4.56 1.36
CA GLY A 226 -0.81 -5.67 0.63
C GLY A 226 -1.76 -5.27 -0.49
N CYS A 227 -1.79 -4.00 -0.91
CA CYS A 227 -2.56 -3.60 -2.09
C CYS A 227 -1.86 -4.05 -3.38
N ALA A 228 -2.37 -5.13 -3.98
CA ALA A 228 -1.84 -5.67 -5.23
C ALA A 228 -1.93 -4.70 -6.40
N GLU A 229 -3.04 -3.94 -6.51
CA GLU A 229 -3.18 -2.91 -7.54
C GLU A 229 -2.09 -1.83 -7.41
N SER A 230 -1.86 -1.31 -6.19
CA SER A 230 -0.80 -0.31 -5.95
C SER A 230 0.58 -0.87 -6.29
N ARG A 231 0.83 -2.13 -5.95
CA ARG A 231 2.08 -2.81 -6.26
C ARG A 231 2.30 -2.91 -7.77
N THR A 232 1.26 -3.27 -8.53
CA THR A 232 1.32 -3.29 -10.00
C THR A 232 1.54 -1.90 -10.58
N MET A 233 0.88 -0.86 -10.05
CA MET A 233 1.10 0.52 -10.52
C MET A 233 2.55 0.98 -10.33
N LEU A 234 3.20 0.61 -9.22
CA LEU A 234 4.63 0.86 -9.03
C LEU A 234 5.47 0.15 -10.11
N GLY A 235 5.15 -1.11 -10.42
CA GLY A 235 5.81 -1.83 -11.50
C GLY A 235 5.67 -1.14 -12.86
N CYS A 236 4.49 -0.62 -13.18
CA CYS A 236 4.27 0.17 -14.40
C CYS A 236 5.09 1.47 -14.41
N VAL A 237 5.17 2.20 -13.29
CA VAL A 237 5.99 3.41 -13.20
C VAL A 237 7.48 3.10 -13.38
N GLU A 238 7.98 2.01 -12.80
CA GLU A 238 9.36 1.58 -13.01
C GLU A 238 9.61 1.18 -14.48
N LEU A 239 8.63 0.55 -15.13
CA LEU A 239 8.71 0.19 -16.54
C LEU A 239 8.74 1.44 -17.45
N GLU A 240 7.89 2.44 -17.17
CA GLU A 240 7.91 3.75 -17.86
C GLU A 240 9.28 4.45 -17.70
N ASN A 241 9.95 4.23 -16.58
CA ASN A 241 11.28 4.76 -16.28
C ASN A 241 12.43 3.85 -16.77
N TRP A 242 12.14 2.78 -17.53
CA TRP A 242 13.13 1.82 -18.05
C TRP A 242 13.90 1.05 -16.96
N ASN A 243 13.36 0.99 -15.74
CA ASN A 243 13.92 0.25 -14.60
C ASN A 243 13.34 -1.18 -14.55
N PHE A 244 13.66 -2.00 -15.55
CA PHE A 244 13.10 -3.34 -15.73
C PHE A 244 13.26 -4.24 -14.49
N ASP A 245 14.43 -4.22 -13.85
CA ASP A 245 14.68 -5.01 -12.63
C ASP A 245 13.72 -4.65 -11.48
N ARG A 246 13.45 -3.35 -11.29
CA ARG A 246 12.54 -2.89 -10.24
C ARG A 246 11.08 -3.18 -10.62
N ALA A 247 10.74 -3.01 -11.90
CA ALA A 247 9.42 -3.36 -12.43
C ALA A 247 9.08 -4.84 -12.20
N VAL A 248 9.98 -5.75 -12.57
CA VAL A 248 9.79 -7.21 -12.35
C VAL A 248 9.60 -7.53 -10.88
N ARG A 249 10.40 -6.96 -9.96
CA ARG A 249 10.23 -7.18 -8.51
C ARG A 249 8.84 -6.79 -8.03
N HIS A 250 8.34 -5.62 -8.44
CA HIS A 250 6.99 -5.19 -8.12
C HIS A 250 5.94 -6.16 -8.66
N PHE A 251 6.06 -6.54 -9.93
CA PHE A 251 5.10 -7.46 -10.55
C PHE A 251 5.12 -8.85 -9.91
N MET A 252 6.28 -9.39 -9.53
CA MET A 252 6.38 -10.68 -8.86
C MET A 252 5.63 -10.68 -7.52
N ILE A 253 5.79 -9.63 -6.71
CA ILE A 253 5.06 -9.49 -5.43
C ILE A 253 3.55 -9.43 -5.68
N SER A 254 3.10 -8.64 -6.67
CA SER A 254 1.69 -8.52 -7.01
C SER A 254 1.09 -9.82 -7.59
N ALA A 255 1.84 -10.51 -8.43
CA ALA A 255 1.47 -11.79 -9.02
C ALA A 255 1.32 -12.88 -7.96
N LYS A 256 2.19 -12.92 -6.94
CA LYS A 256 2.09 -13.84 -5.80
C LYS A 256 0.76 -13.65 -5.03
N MET A 257 0.23 -12.43 -4.99
CA MET A 257 -1.09 -12.13 -4.41
C MET A 257 -2.26 -12.53 -5.33
N GLY A 258 -2.00 -13.04 -6.53
CA GLY A 258 -3.01 -13.48 -7.49
C GLY A 258 -3.46 -12.40 -8.48
N PHE A 259 -2.76 -11.27 -8.59
CA PHE A 259 -3.11 -10.21 -9.53
C PHE A 259 -2.61 -10.53 -10.95
N LYS A 260 -3.46 -11.15 -11.77
CA LYS A 260 -3.10 -11.65 -13.11
C LYS A 260 -2.43 -10.61 -14.01
N LYS A 261 -2.87 -9.34 -13.97
CA LYS A 261 -2.28 -8.28 -14.80
C LYS A 261 -0.78 -8.06 -14.52
N ALA A 262 -0.33 -8.37 -13.30
CA ALA A 262 1.10 -8.30 -12.98
C ALA A 262 1.89 -9.38 -13.71
N LEU A 263 1.33 -10.59 -13.90
CA LEU A 263 1.96 -11.64 -14.70
C LEU A 263 2.05 -11.23 -16.17
N ASP A 264 1.02 -10.59 -16.70
CA ASP A 264 1.03 -10.11 -18.07
C ASP A 264 2.11 -9.02 -18.24
N GLY A 265 2.26 -8.11 -17.27
CA GLY A 265 3.35 -7.12 -17.26
C GLY A 265 4.76 -7.73 -17.19
N ILE A 266 4.95 -8.88 -16.53
CA ILE A 266 6.24 -9.60 -16.57
C ILE A 266 6.52 -10.14 -17.98
N LYS A 267 5.50 -10.68 -18.66
CA LYS A 267 5.63 -11.22 -20.02
C LYS A 267 5.92 -10.15 -21.06
N GLU A 268 5.54 -8.89 -20.83
CA GLU A 268 5.85 -7.79 -21.74
C GLU A 268 7.33 -7.35 -21.66
N ILE A 269 8.04 -7.71 -20.58
CA ILE A 269 9.45 -7.36 -20.37
C ILE A 269 10.40 -8.36 -21.07
N PHE A 270 9.97 -9.61 -21.29
CA PHE A 270 10.78 -10.71 -21.83
C PHE A 270 10.23 -11.19 -23.18
#